data_AF-A0A4Y2NGF2-F1
#
_entry.id   AF-A0A4Y2NGF2-F1
#
_cell.length_a   1.000
_cell.length_b   1.000
_cell.length_c   1.000
_cell.angle_alpha   90.00
_cell.angle_beta   90.00
_cell.angle_gamma   90.00
#
_symmetry.space_group_name_H-M   'P 1'
#
loop_
_entity.id
_entity.type
_entity.pdbx_description
1 polymer ?
#
loop_
_entity_poly.entity_id
_entity_poly.type
_entity_poly.pdbx_seq_one_letter_code
_entity_poly.pdbx_strand_id
1 'polypeptide(L)'
;MFSCSTCKKLVLQNQKWETLDARIRILIDRTEELHNNGQRNTPECIKLSMERKKCQEQIELVEDEIARLGSSVIHHFDNVIGSSEEPFKIVSPEKSAKFQSKVEIPKLALETGSLI
;
A
#
# COMPACT_ATOMS: atom_id res chain seq x y z
N MET A 1 13.32 -2.27 -27.96
CA MET A 1 14.32 -2.82 -27.02
C MET A 1 14.62 -1.73 -26.00
N PHE A 2 14.27 -1.90 -24.72
CA PHE A 2 14.47 -0.83 -23.72
C PHE A 2 15.98 -0.61 -23.50
N SER A 3 16.49 0.56 -23.89
CA SER A 3 17.92 0.92 -23.76
C SER A 3 18.29 1.36 -22.34
N CYS A 4 17.32 1.75 -21.53
CA CYS A 4 17.52 2.20 -20.16
C CYS A 4 17.52 1.02 -19.16
N SER A 5 18.59 0.91 -18.37
CA SER A 5 18.75 -0.09 -17.29
C SER A 5 17.60 -0.04 -16.27
N THR A 6 17.15 1.17 -15.91
CA THR A 6 16.02 1.36 -14.99
C THR A 6 14.71 0.87 -15.59
N CYS A 7 14.46 1.13 -16.87
CA CYS A 7 13.26 0.59 -17.55
C CYS A 7 13.25 -0.94 -17.55
N LYS A 8 14.39 -1.59 -17.77
CA LYS A 8 14.48 -3.06 -17.68
C LYS A 8 14.14 -3.56 -16.27
N LYS A 9 14.66 -2.92 -15.22
CA LYS A 9 14.34 -3.26 -13.83
C LYS A 9 12.85 -3.07 -13.52
N LEU A 10 12.27 -1.95 -13.95
CA LEU A 10 10.83 -1.69 -13.76
C LEU A 10 9.96 -2.76 -14.43
N VAL A 11 10.27 -3.15 -15.67
CA VAL A 11 9.55 -4.24 -16.36
C VAL A 11 9.64 -5.55 -15.58
N LEU A 12 10.83 -5.91 -15.08
CA LEU A 12 11.00 -7.13 -14.29
C LEU A 12 10.22 -7.08 -12.97
N GLN A 13 10.22 -5.94 -12.28
CA GLN A 13 9.45 -5.80 -11.04
C GLN A 13 7.95 -5.81 -11.30
N ASN A 14 7.47 -5.21 -12.39
CA ASN A 14 6.08 -5.28 -12.81
C ASN A 14 5.64 -6.74 -13.08
N GLN A 15 6.47 -7.52 -13.79
CA GLN A 15 6.17 -8.95 -14.03
C GLN A 15 6.10 -9.77 -12.74
N LYS A 16 6.98 -9.49 -11.77
CA LYS A 16 6.92 -10.14 -10.45
C LYS A 16 5.64 -9.76 -9.70
N TRP A 17 5.28 -8.48 -9.73
CA TRP A 17 4.05 -7.98 -9.13
C TRP A 17 2.82 -8.69 -9.72
N GLU A 18 2.70 -8.74 -11.05
CA GLU A 18 1.60 -9.42 -11.76
C GLU A 18 1.50 -10.90 -11.39
N THR A 19 2.65 -11.57 -11.26
CA THR A 19 2.69 -12.99 -10.86
C THR A 19 2.20 -13.19 -9.43
N LEU A 20 2.61 -12.32 -8.51
CA LEU A 20 2.18 -12.37 -7.11
C LEU A 20 0.69 -12.03 -6.97
N ASP A 21 0.19 -11.04 -7.70
CA ASP A 21 -1.22 -10.66 -7.71
C ASP A 21 -2.09 -11.80 -8.23
N ALA A 22 -1.71 -12.42 -9.35
CA ALA A 22 -2.39 -13.60 -9.87
C ALA A 22 -2.41 -14.76 -8.85
N ARG A 23 -1.30 -14.97 -8.12
CA ARG A 23 -1.24 -15.99 -7.07
C ARG A 23 -2.18 -15.67 -5.91
N ILE A 24 -2.27 -14.41 -5.48
CA ILE A 24 -3.18 -13.99 -4.41
C ILE A 24 -4.62 -14.25 -4.81
N ARG A 25 -5.03 -13.93 -6.05
CA ARG A 25 -6.39 -14.20 -6.53
C ARG A 25 -6.74 -15.68 -6.42
N ILE A 26 -5.86 -16.56 -6.88
CA ILE A 26 -6.03 -18.03 -6.77
C ILE A 26 -6.16 -18.46 -5.30
N LEU A 27 -5.36 -17.89 -4.40
CA LEU A 27 -5.42 -18.21 -2.97
C LEU A 27 -6.72 -17.72 -2.33
N ILE A 28 -7.24 -16.57 -2.75
CA ILE A 28 -8.53 -16.05 -2.32
C ILE A 28 -9.65 -16.99 -2.77
N ASP A 29 -9.71 -17.31 -4.06
CA ASP A 29 -10.74 -18.18 -4.64
C ASP A 29 -10.78 -19.54 -3.90
N ARG A 30 -9.62 -20.15 -3.66
CA ARG A 30 -9.54 -21.44 -2.96
C ARG A 30 -9.89 -21.33 -1.48
N THR A 31 -9.56 -20.21 -0.82
CA THR A 31 -9.96 -19.97 0.56
C THR A 31 -11.48 -19.79 0.65
N GLU A 32 -12.08 -19.09 -0.30
CA GLU A 32 -13.53 -18.91 -0.41
C GLU A 32 -14.25 -20.24 -0.67
N GLU A 33 -13.71 -21.09 -1.53
CA GLU A 33 -14.22 -22.46 -1.74
C GLU A 33 -14.25 -23.26 -0.42
N LEU A 34 -13.15 -23.29 0.33
CA LEU A 34 -13.10 -23.96 1.64
C LEU A 34 -14.07 -23.33 2.63
N HIS A 35 -14.22 -22.01 2.63
CA HIS A 35 -15.17 -21.31 3.49
C HIS A 35 -16.62 -21.68 3.18
N ASN A 36 -16.97 -21.78 1.90
CA ASN A 36 -18.30 -22.16 1.42
C ASN A 36 -18.61 -23.63 1.75
N ASN A 37 -17.59 -24.48 1.79
CA ASN A 37 -17.69 -25.88 2.21
C ASN A 37 -17.66 -26.08 3.74
N GLY A 38 -17.66 -25.00 4.54
CA GLY A 38 -17.62 -25.07 6.01
C GLY A 38 -16.25 -25.44 6.60
N GLN A 39 -15.18 -25.42 5.80
CA GLN A 39 -13.83 -25.88 6.15
C GLN A 39 -12.90 -24.75 6.64
N ARG A 40 -13.46 -23.71 7.28
CA ARG A 40 -12.75 -22.48 7.69
C ARG A 40 -11.55 -22.71 8.63
N ASN A 41 -11.60 -23.75 9.46
CA ASN A 41 -10.58 -24.05 10.48
C ASN A 41 -9.71 -25.25 10.11
N THR A 42 -9.75 -25.69 8.85
CA THR A 42 -8.89 -26.80 8.41
C THR A 42 -7.43 -26.34 8.30
N PRO A 43 -6.46 -27.25 8.50
CA PRO A 43 -5.05 -26.96 8.26
C PRO A 43 -4.78 -26.41 6.85
N GLU A 44 -5.56 -26.84 5.86
CA GLU A 44 -5.47 -26.32 4.50
C GLU A 44 -5.88 -24.85 4.40
N CYS A 45 -7.01 -24.46 5.02
CA CYS A 45 -7.46 -23.06 5.07
C CYS A 45 -6.44 -22.15 5.79
N ILE A 46 -5.84 -22.64 6.89
CA ILE A 46 -4.77 -21.93 7.61
C ILE A 46 -3.54 -21.77 6.71
N LYS A 47 -3.12 -22.84 6.02
CA LYS A 47 -1.98 -22.81 5.10
C LYS A 47 -2.18 -21.81 3.97
N LEU A 48 -3.35 -21.81 3.33
CA LEU A 48 -3.69 -20.86 2.26
C LEU A 48 -3.67 -19.42 2.78
N SER A 49 -4.16 -19.19 4.00
CA SER A 49 -4.12 -17.86 4.64
C SER A 49 -2.69 -17.38 4.90
N MET A 50 -1.81 -18.26 5.37
CA MET A 50 -0.39 -17.96 5.56
C MET A 50 0.32 -17.69 4.23
N GLU A 51 0.02 -18.48 3.19
CA GLU A 51 0.60 -18.29 1.87
C GLU A 51 0.16 -16.95 1.26
N ARG A 52 -1.13 -16.60 1.41
CA ARG A 52 -1.65 -15.30 0.96
C ARG A 52 -0.89 -14.16 1.63
N LYS A 53 -0.72 -14.24 2.95
CA LYS A 53 0.04 -13.23 3.71
C LYS A 53 1.47 -13.09 3.17
N LYS A 54 2.15 -14.20 2.92
CA LYS A 54 3.51 -14.20 2.35
C LYS A 54 3.57 -13.57 0.95
N CYS A 55 2.54 -13.77 0.13
CA CYS A 55 2.46 -13.10 -1.17
C CYS A 55 2.24 -11.59 -1.01
N GLN A 56 1.39 -11.16 -0.07
CA GLN A 56 1.16 -9.74 0.22
C GLN A 56 2.44 -9.04 0.71
N GLU A 57 3.17 -9.66 1.65
CA GLU A 57 4.47 -9.15 2.13
C GLU A 57 5.47 -9.01 0.98
N GLN A 58 5.46 -9.92 -0.01
CA GLN A 58 6.32 -9.79 -1.19
C GLN A 58 5.86 -8.70 -2.16
N ILE A 59 4.55 -8.47 -2.31
CA ILE A 59 4.03 -7.36 -3.11
C ILE A 59 4.50 -6.03 -2.53
N GLU A 60 4.39 -5.84 -1.22
CA GLU A 60 4.84 -4.61 -0.54
C GLU A 60 6.33 -4.32 -0.84
N LEU A 61 7.18 -5.35 -0.82
CA LEU A 61 8.60 -5.20 -1.16
C LEU A 61 8.83 -4.81 -2.63
N VAL A 62 8.05 -5.38 -3.54
CA VAL A 62 8.14 -5.07 -4.98
C VAL A 62 7.64 -3.65 -5.26
N GLU A 63 6.55 -3.23 -4.62
CA GLU A 63 5.99 -1.89 -4.73
C GLU A 63 6.96 -0.84 -4.20
N ASP A 64 7.60 -1.08 -3.05
CA ASP A 64 8.65 -0.22 -2.53
C ASP A 64 9.83 -0.11 -3.50
N GLU A 65 10.29 -1.23 -4.09
CA GLU A 65 11.35 -1.20 -5.08
C GLU A 65 10.96 -0.41 -6.34
N ILE A 66 9.73 -0.58 -6.84
CA ILE A 66 9.19 0.18 -7.98
C ILE A 66 9.15 1.68 -7.63
N ALA A 67 8.66 2.04 -6.43
CA ALA A 67 8.59 3.43 -5.98
C ALA A 67 9.98 4.07 -5.90
N ARG A 68 10.98 3.36 -5.34
CA ARG A 68 12.38 3.83 -5.31
C ARG A 68 12.97 3.99 -6.71
N LEU A 69 12.72 3.04 -7.61
CA LEU A 69 13.18 3.12 -9.00
C LEU A 69 12.53 4.29 -9.73
N GLY A 70 11.23 4.52 -9.56
CA GLY A 70 10.50 5.64 -10.15
C GLY A 70 11.00 7.00 -9.64
N SER A 71 11.21 7.14 -8.33
CA SER A 71 11.80 8.33 -7.73
C SER A 71 13.24 8.59 -8.23
N SER A 72 14.04 7.54 -8.37
CA SER A 72 15.38 7.64 -8.95
C SER A 72 15.40 8.08 -10.41
N VAL A 73 14.35 7.81 -11.21
CA VAL A 73 14.24 8.34 -12.58
C VAL A 73 13.96 9.84 -12.56
N ILE A 74 13.09 10.31 -11.66
CA ILE A 74 12.73 11.73 -11.54
C ILE A 74 13.98 12.54 -11.12
N HIS A 75 14.69 12.10 -10.08
CA HIS A 75 15.92 12.77 -9.64
C HIS A 75 17.07 12.74 -10.66
N HIS A 76 17.11 11.76 -11.56
CA HIS A 76 18.14 11.71 -12.59
C HIS A 76 17.86 12.69 -13.73
N PHE A 77 16.59 12.97 -14.04
CA PHE A 77 16.21 14.00 -15.02
C PHE A 77 16.56 15.41 -14.53
N ASP A 78 16.40 15.69 -13.22
CA ASP A 78 16.75 16.98 -12.62
C ASP A 78 18.26 17.30 -12.66
N ASN A 79 19.11 16.27 -12.72
CA ASN A 79 20.57 16.45 -12.80
C ASN A 79 21.12 16.48 -14.24
N VAL A 80 20.29 16.26 -15.26
CA VAL A 80 20.71 16.23 -16.67
C VAL A 80 20.11 17.39 -17.49
N ILE A 81 19.08 18.07 -16.97
CA ILE A 81 18.58 19.32 -17.53
C ILE A 81 19.10 20.46 -16.65
N GLY A 82 19.96 21.29 -17.22
CA GLY A 82 20.83 22.21 -16.51
C GLY A 82 20.17 23.21 -15.55
N SER A 83 21.02 23.67 -14.63
CA SER A 83 20.88 24.90 -13.84
C SER A 83 20.06 25.98 -14.54
N SER A 84 18.93 26.34 -13.95
CA SER A 84 18.31 27.64 -14.14
C SER A 84 17.73 28.08 -12.80
N GLU A 85 18.47 28.95 -12.13
CA GLU A 85 18.03 29.64 -10.92
C GLU A 85 16.86 30.57 -11.28
N GLU A 86 15.62 30.23 -10.93
CA GLU A 86 14.63 31.24 -10.56
C GLU A 86 13.70 30.70 -9.46
N PRO A 87 13.51 31.44 -8.34
CA PRO A 87 12.60 31.04 -7.28
C PRO A 87 11.15 31.30 -7.73
N PHE A 88 10.42 30.23 -8.04
CA PHE A 88 9.00 30.30 -8.34
C PHE A 88 8.22 30.73 -7.09
N LYS A 89 7.65 31.94 -7.17
CA LYS A 89 6.69 32.52 -6.23
C LYS A 89 5.43 31.64 -6.19
N ILE A 90 5.21 30.96 -5.08
CA ILE A 90 3.94 30.27 -4.80
C ILE A 90 2.91 31.35 -4.44
N VAL A 91 2.01 31.67 -5.36
CA VAL A 91 0.77 32.40 -5.07
C VAL A 91 -0.33 31.35 -4.87
N SER A 92 -0.67 31.07 -3.62
CA SER A 92 -1.86 30.27 -3.27
C SER A 92 -3.13 31.09 -3.46
N PRO A 93 -4.13 30.64 -4.25
CA PRO A 93 -5.47 31.18 -4.18
C PRO A 93 -6.20 30.56 -3.00
N GLU A 94 -6.34 31.36 -1.97
CA GLU A 94 -7.22 31.22 -0.82
C GLU A 94 -8.65 30.83 -1.24
N LYS A 95 -9.12 29.63 -0.87
CA LYS A 95 -10.54 29.33 -0.66
C LYS A 95 -10.73 28.41 0.53
N SER A 96 -10.99 29.08 1.65
CA SER A 96 -11.37 28.57 2.95
C SER A 96 -12.68 27.76 2.89
N ALA A 97 -12.64 26.49 3.26
CA ALA A 97 -13.83 25.74 3.68
C ALA A 97 -13.72 25.52 5.20
N LYS A 98 -14.52 26.26 5.97
CA LYS A 98 -14.58 26.17 7.44
C LYS A 98 -15.26 24.86 7.83
N PHE A 99 -14.53 23.94 8.46
CA PHE A 99 -15.16 22.83 9.18
C PHE A 99 -15.22 23.17 10.67
N GLN A 100 -16.41 23.50 11.15
CA GLN A 100 -16.72 23.47 12.58
C GLN A 100 -17.22 22.07 12.92
N SER A 101 -16.51 21.34 13.79
CA SER A 101 -17.12 20.29 14.59
C SER A 101 -16.50 20.31 15.98
N LYS A 102 -17.24 20.88 16.94
CA LYS A 102 -17.07 20.56 18.35
C LYS A 102 -17.40 19.09 18.51
N VAL A 103 -16.45 18.30 19.00
CA VAL A 103 -16.76 16.99 19.58
C VAL A 103 -16.31 17.05 21.03
N GLU A 104 -17.29 17.20 21.91
CA GLU A 104 -17.14 16.97 23.34
C GLU A 104 -16.65 15.54 23.57
N ILE A 105 -15.63 15.42 24.42
CA ILE A 105 -15.13 14.14 24.91
C ILE A 105 -16.17 13.58 25.90
N PRO A 106 -16.75 12.39 25.68
CA PRO A 106 -17.57 11.76 26.70
C PRO A 106 -16.68 11.28 27.85
N LYS A 107 -16.82 11.90 29.03
CA LYS A 107 -16.29 11.35 30.29
C LYS A 107 -17.11 10.11 30.64
N LEU A 108 -16.50 8.93 30.49
CA LEU A 108 -17.00 7.67 31.06
C LEU A 108 -17.07 7.82 32.59
N ALA A 109 -18.29 7.75 33.11
CA ALA A 109 -18.57 7.65 34.54
C ALA A 109 -18.10 6.28 35.05
N LEU A 110 -17.13 6.28 35.96
CA LEU A 110 -16.73 5.12 36.73
C LEU A 110 -17.62 5.06 37.97
N GLU A 111 -18.73 4.34 37.89
CA GLU A 111 -19.52 3.97 39.07
C GLU A 111 -18.82 2.80 39.78
N THR A 112 -17.99 3.10 40.78
CA THR A 112 -17.67 2.12 41.82
C THR A 112 -18.74 2.23 42.90
N GLY A 113 -19.76 1.38 42.79
CA GLY A 113 -20.62 1.06 43.91
C GLY A 113 -19.81 0.35 45.00
N SER A 114 -19.86 0.90 46.21
CA SER A 114 -19.51 0.20 47.44
C SER A 114 -20.77 0.24 48.32
N LEU A 115 -21.55 -0.83 48.25
CA LEU A 115 -22.31 -1.39 49.37
C LEU A 115 -21.42 -2.55 49.85
N ILE A 116 -20.98 -2.68 51.10
CA ILE A 116 -21.72 -2.78 52.37
C ILE A 116 -20.80 -2.25 53.48
#